data_AF-A0AA45V7R9-F1
#
_entry.id   AF-A0AA45V7R9-F1
#
_cell.length_a   1.000
_cell.length_b   1.000
_cell.length_c   1.000
_cell.angle_alpha   90.00
_cell.angle_beta   90.00
_cell.angle_gamma   90.00
#
_symmetry.space_group_name_H-M   'P 1'
#
loop_
_entity.id
_entity.type
_entity.pdbx_description
1 polymer ?
#
loop_
_entity_poly.entity_id
_entity_poly.type
_entity_poly.pdbx_seq_one_letter_code
_entity_poly.pdbx_strand_id
1 'polypeptide(L)' 'MYHDKAQVQRAADQSLIERGVELWVYRCEFCGCWHLTHRDPQSSYRHVPLNQQLKPHSRKKGYKPRRR' A
#
# COMPACT_ATOMS: atom_id res chain seq x y z
N MET A 1 -9.64 12.81 2.21
CA MET A 1 -9.25 12.54 3.62
C MET A 1 -10.43 12.89 4.50
N TYR A 2 -10.67 12.12 5.56
CA TYR A 2 -11.79 12.31 6.47
C TYR A 2 -11.31 12.75 7.86
N HIS A 3 -12.13 13.50 8.57
CA HIS A 3 -11.83 13.95 9.95
C HIS A 3 -12.43 13.01 10.99
N ASP A 4 -13.59 12.42 10.69
CA ASP A 4 -14.29 11.50 11.57
C ASP A 4 -14.13 10.04 11.15
N LYS A 5 -13.88 9.19 12.15
CA LYS A 5 -13.83 7.73 11.96
C LYS A 5 -15.13 7.18 11.38
N ALA A 6 -16.28 7.71 11.81
CA ALA A 6 -17.58 7.27 11.33
C ALA A 6 -17.82 7.62 9.85
N GLN A 7 -17.21 8.70 9.35
CA GLN A 7 -17.37 9.13 7.96
C GLN A 7 -16.54 8.25 7.03
N VAL A 8 -15.29 7.98 7.40
CA VAL A 8 -14.40 7.10 6.61
C VAL A 8 -14.89 5.66 6.58
N GLN A 9 -15.49 5.16 7.67
CA GLN A 9 -16.02 3.80 7.71
C GLN A 9 -17.18 3.65 6.74
N ARG A 10 -18.13 4.60 6.75
CA ARG A 10 -19.24 4.61 5.78
C ARG A 10 -18.74 4.66 4.34
N ALA A 11 -17.67 5.40 4.07
CA ALA A 11 -17.07 5.45 2.74
C ALA A 11 -16.42 4.12 2.33
N ALA A 12 -15.80 3.40 3.27
CA ALA A 12 -15.30 2.05 3.04
C ALA A 12 -16.45 1.08 2.72
N ASP A 13 -17.50 1.08 3.54
CA ASP A 13 -18.68 0.24 3.36
C ASP A 13 -19.39 0.54 2.02
N GLN A 14 -19.52 1.82 1.66
CA GLN A 14 -20.10 2.23 0.38
C GLN A 14 -19.25 1.74 -0.81
N SER A 15 -17.93 1.78 -0.70
CA SER A 15 -17.04 1.28 -1.74
C SER A 15 -17.17 -0.24 -1.93
N LEU A 16 -17.43 -0.97 -0.85
CA LEU A 16 -17.72 -2.39 -0.89
C LEU A 16 -19.06 -2.66 -1.60
N ILE A 17 -20.11 -1.91 -1.26
CA ILE A 17 -21.45 -2.07 -1.86
C ILE A 17 -21.44 -1.69 -3.34
N GLU A 18 -20.86 -0.55 -3.70
CA GLU A 18 -20.93 -0.02 -5.07
C GLU A 18 -19.95 -0.70 -6.02
N ARG A 19 -18.75 -1.02 -5.55
CA ARG A 19 -17.63 -1.47 -6.39
C ARG A 19 -17.14 -2.87 -6.06
N GLY A 20 -17.64 -3.49 -5.00
CA GLY A 20 -17.13 -4.77 -4.50
C GLY A 20 -15.71 -4.65 -3.95
N VAL A 21 -15.25 -3.44 -3.60
CA VAL A 21 -13.88 -3.19 -3.17
C VAL A 21 -13.84 -3.06 -1.65
N GLU A 22 -13.15 -3.99 -1.00
CA GLU A 22 -12.84 -3.90 0.42
C GLU A 22 -11.73 -2.87 0.66
N LEU A 23 -12.07 -1.80 1.36
CA LEU A 23 -11.14 -0.76 1.78
C LEU A 23 -10.97 -0.78 3.29
N TRP A 24 -9.73 -0.63 3.72
CA TRP A 24 -9.34 -0.59 5.12
C TRP A 24 -9.20 0.85 5.59
N VAL A 25 -9.68 1.09 6.80
CA VAL A 25 -9.63 2.39 7.46
C VAL A 25 -8.42 2.45 8.38
N TYR A 26 -7.61 3.52 8.29
CA TYR A 26 -6.56 3.78 9.26
C TYR A 26 -6.42 5.27 9.56
N ARG A 27 -5.85 5.57 10.74
CA ARG A 27 -5.47 6.92 11.12
C ARG A 27 -4.01 7.16 10.75
N CYS A 28 -3.75 8.18 9.95
CA CYS A 28 -2.40 8.52 9.55
C CYS A 28 -1.68 9.26 10.69
N GLU A 29 -0.48 8.80 11.05
CA GLU A 29 0.33 9.39 12.12
C GLU A 29 0.92 10.76 11.73
N PHE A 30 1.17 11.00 10.44
CA PHE A 30 1.79 12.23 9.95
C PHE A 30 0.80 13.40 9.86
N CYS A 31 -0.44 13.14 9.45
CA CYS A 31 -1.45 14.19 9.25
C CYS A 31 -2.63 14.12 10.23
N GLY A 32 -2.72 13.06 11.06
CA GLY A 32 -3.75 12.90 12.09
C GLY A 32 -5.16 12.56 11.58
N CYS A 33 -5.38 12.63 10.27
CA CYS A 33 -6.64 12.35 9.60
C CYS A 33 -6.86 10.86 9.29
N TRP A 34 -8.08 10.53 8.88
CA TRP A 34 -8.48 9.19 8.48
C TRP A 34 -8.41 8.98 6.97
N HIS A 35 -7.92 7.80 6.60
CA HIS A 35 -7.69 7.38 5.22
C HIS A 35 -8.25 6.00 4.93
N LEU A 36 -8.45 5.77 3.63
CA LEU A 36 -8.78 4.48 3.05
C LEU A 36 -7.55 3.92 2.34
N THR A 37 -7.35 2.62 2.46
CA THR A 37 -6.30 1.87 1.74
C THR A 37 -6.86 0.54 1.29
N HIS A 38 -6.40 0.04 0.14
CA HIS A 38 -6.78 -1.30 -0.35
C HIS A 38 -6.13 -2.45 0.45
N ARG A 39 -5.25 -2.13 1.40
CA ARG A 39 -4.45 -3.12 2.11
C ARG A 39 -4.68 -3.02 3.58
N ASP A 40 -4.82 -4.17 4.22
CA ASP A 40 -4.89 -4.23 5.67
C ASP A 40 -3.62 -3.64 6.29
N PRO A 41 -3.71 -2.54 7.05
CA PRO A 41 -2.58 -1.94 7.75
C PRO A 41 -2.00 -2.84 8.83
N GLN A 42 -2.73 -3.85 9.31
CA GLN A 42 -2.27 -4.84 10.30
C GLN A 42 -1.64 -6.08 9.67
N SER A 43 -1.75 -6.25 8.35
CA SER A 43 -1.16 -7.38 7.66
C SER A 43 0.37 -7.28 7.71
N SER A 44 1.00 -8.27 8.34
CA SER A 44 2.47 -8.37 8.54
C SER A 44 3.25 -8.61 7.25
N TYR A 45 2.58 -8.72 6.09
CA TYR A 45 3.21 -8.82 4.80
C TYR A 45 3.93 -7.51 4.46
N ARG A 46 5.26 -7.50 4.65
CA ARG A 46 6.16 -6.46 4.12
C ARG A 46 5.84 -6.25 2.64
N HIS A 47 5.23 -5.11 2.32
CA HIS A 47 5.01 -4.72 0.94
C HIS A 47 6.37 -4.53 0.26
N VAL A 48 6.75 -5.51 -0.55
CA VAL A 48 7.85 -5.35 -1.51
C VAL A 48 7.25 -4.61 -2.71
N PRO A 49 7.72 -3.40 -3.05
CA PRO A 49 7.25 -2.73 -4.26
C PRO A 49 7.49 -3.65 -5.45
N LEU A 50 6.50 -3.79 -6.34
CA LEU A 50 6.57 -4.64 -7.54
C LEU A 50 7.86 -4.39 -8.38
N ASN A 51 8.40 -3.17 -8.31
CA ASN A 51 9.64 -2.76 -8.98
C ASN A 51 10.96 -3.22 -8.32
N GLN A 52 10.95 -3.86 -7.15
CA GLN A 52 12.17 -4.34 -6.48
C GLN A 52 12.47 -5.82 -6.74
N GLN A 53 11.54 -6.60 -7.30
CA GLN A 53 11.71 -8.05 -7.46
C GLN A 53 12.21 -8.52 -8.84
N LEU A 54 12.47 -7.64 -9.81
CA LEU A 54 12.78 -8.07 -11.18
C LEU A 54 13.95 -7.31 -11.83
N LYS A 55 14.99 -6.92 -11.09
CA LYS A 55 16.30 -6.84 -11.76
C LYS A 55 16.91 -8.23 -11.69
N PRO A 56 16.81 -9.07 -12.74
CA PRO A 56 17.65 -10.24 -12.81
C PRO A 56 19.09 -9.76 -12.66
N HIS A 57 19.83 -10.32 -11.71
CA HIS A 57 21.27 -10.20 -11.67
C HIS A 57 21.75 -10.57 -13.08
N SER A 58 22.19 -9.57 -13.85
CA SER A 58 22.49 -9.75 -15.27
C SER A 58 23.43 -10.94 -15.42
N ARG A 59 22.92 -12.04 -16.00
CA ARG A 59 23.70 -13.25 -16.27
C ARG A 59 24.58 -13.09 -17.51
N LYS A 60 24.76 -11.85 -18.00
CA LYS A 60 25.71 -11.57 -19.07
C LYS A 60 27.10 -11.87 -18.54
N LYS A 61 27.72 -12.96 -19.04
CA LYS A 61 29.16 -13.20 -18.88
C LYS A 61 29.88 -11.90 -19.25
N GLY A 62 30.40 -11.19 -18.24
CA GLY A 62 31.09 -9.90 -18.42
C GLY A 62 30.55 -8.70 -17.63
N TYR A 63 29.47 -8.80 -16.87
CA TYR A 63 29.11 -7.69 -15.97
C TYR A 63 30.13 -7.55 -14.82
N LYS A 64 31.01 -6.53 -14.91
CA LYS A 64 31.90 -6.10 -13.82
C LYS A 64 31.29 -4.87 -13.14
N PRO A 65 30.69 -4.99 -11.94
CA PRO A 65 30.26 -3.81 -11.19
C PRO A 65 31.51 -2.98 -10.83
N ARG A 66 31.56 -1.72 -11.29
CA ARG A 66 32.63 -0.80 -10.90
C ARG A 66 32.44 -0.44 -9.43
N ARG A 67 33.38 -0.84 -8.58
CA ARG A 67 33.43 -0.39 -7.18
C ARG A 67 33.81 1.08 -7.15
N ARG A 68 33.12 1.85 -6.32
CA ARG A 68 33.48 3.23 -5.96
C ARG A 68 34.33 3.19 -4.71
#